data_AF-A0AAJ6BKU3-F1
#
_entry.id   AF-A0AAJ6BKU3-F1
#
_cell.length_a   1.000
_cell.length_b   1.000
_cell.length_c   1.000
_cell.angle_alpha   90.00
_cell.angle_beta   90.00
_cell.angle_gamma   90.00
#
_symmetry.space_group_name_H-M   'P 1'
#
loop_
_entity.id
_entity.type
_entity.pdbx_description
1 polymer ?
#
loop_
_entity_poly.entity_id
_entity_poly.type
_entity_poly.pdbx_seq_one_letter_code
_entity_poly.pdbx_strand_id
1 'polypeptide(L)'
;MKASLPKLAVFVAVFAVAACSAMMSLTISGGLDRPVVGFYDGREACVDYLDVRDVAAPGQSLWTLRAVGVRCARVGQIVYGETPRGFLVESPPTPLSADASYEIFGKGRTTNLMAKVPWSGGLRIQYRDGAWREATVARVTPAP
;
A
#
# COMPACT_ATOMS: atom_id res chain seq x y z
N MET A 1 3.86 25.82 -63.70
CA MET A 1 3.69 24.58 -62.88
C MET A 1 4.82 24.50 -61.88
N LYS A 2 4.49 24.11 -60.63
CA LYS A 2 5.37 23.65 -59.51
C LYS A 2 6.27 24.68 -58.80
N ALA A 3 5.94 24.94 -57.53
CA ALA A 3 6.82 24.79 -56.34
C ALA A 3 5.95 25.01 -55.07
N SER A 4 5.38 23.94 -54.52
CA SER A 4 5.85 23.24 -53.31
C SER A 4 5.50 23.97 -52.00
N LEU A 5 4.36 23.61 -51.40
CA LEU A 5 4.06 23.92 -50.01
C LEU A 5 5.01 23.13 -49.09
N PRO A 6 5.65 23.77 -48.10
CA PRO A 6 6.37 23.03 -47.08
C PRO A 6 5.35 22.35 -46.16
N LYS A 7 5.41 21.01 -46.13
CA LYS A 7 4.69 20.18 -45.16
C LYS A 7 5.19 20.54 -43.75
N LEU A 8 4.44 21.37 -43.04
CA LEU A 8 4.55 21.48 -41.58
C LEU A 8 3.95 20.19 -40.99
N ALA A 9 4.79 19.16 -40.91
CA ALA A 9 4.50 17.98 -40.10
C ALA A 9 4.68 18.39 -38.63
N VAL A 10 3.58 18.77 -37.99
CA VAL A 10 3.52 18.95 -36.54
C VAL A 10 3.63 17.56 -35.91
N PHE A 11 4.84 17.16 -35.53
CA PHE A 11 5.06 16.01 -34.65
C PHE A 11 4.62 16.41 -33.24
N VAL A 12 3.38 16.09 -32.88
CA VAL A 12 2.93 16.10 -31.49
C VAL A 12 3.64 14.95 -30.78
N ALA A 13 4.75 15.25 -30.10
CA ALA A 13 5.41 14.32 -29.20
C ALA A 13 4.50 14.09 -27.98
N VAL A 14 3.71 13.02 -28.01
CA VAL A 14 2.97 12.54 -26.84
C VAL A 14 3.99 11.93 -25.87
N PHE A 15 4.48 12.73 -24.92
CA PHE A 15 5.22 12.21 -23.77
C PHE A 15 4.24 11.42 -22.89
N ALA A 16 4.19 10.10 -23.08
CA ALA A 16 3.57 9.20 -22.12
C ALA A 16 4.38 9.27 -20.82
N VAL A 17 3.94 10.11 -19.86
CA VAL A 17 4.51 10.15 -18.52
C VAL A 17 4.08 8.86 -17.82
N ALA A 18 4.88 7.81 -17.91
CA ALA A 18 4.75 6.67 -17.01
C ALA A 18 4.94 7.21 -15.59
N ALA A 19 3.84 7.34 -14.83
CA ALA A 19 3.91 7.72 -13.44
C ALA A 19 4.57 6.58 -12.66
N CYS A 20 5.89 6.64 -12.49
CA CYS A 20 6.62 5.71 -11.63
C CYS A 20 6.05 5.81 -10.23
N SER A 21 5.30 4.80 -9.80
CA SER A 21 4.97 4.63 -8.38
C SER A 21 6.11 3.85 -7.73
N ALA A 22 6.56 4.27 -6.56
CA ALA A 22 7.58 3.56 -5.81
C ALA A 22 6.94 2.36 -5.08
N MET A 23 7.67 1.26 -4.95
CA MET A 23 7.26 0.13 -4.12
C MET A 23 7.74 0.36 -2.68
N MET A 24 6.84 0.24 -1.70
CA MET A 24 7.15 0.37 -0.28
C MET A 24 7.10 -0.98 0.41
N SER A 25 8.15 -1.32 1.16
CA SER A 25 8.14 -2.50 2.03
C SER A 25 7.38 -2.20 3.31
N LEU A 26 6.45 -3.10 3.66
CA LEU A 26 5.74 -3.10 4.93
C LEU A 26 6.29 -4.21 5.82
N THR A 27 6.25 -3.99 7.12
CA THR A 27 6.62 -5.00 8.13
C THR A 27 5.48 -5.12 9.13
N ILE A 28 5.41 -6.28 9.80
CA ILE A 28 4.47 -6.47 10.90
C ILE A 28 5.17 -7.06 12.11
N SER A 29 4.76 -6.62 13.30
CA SER A 29 5.24 -7.10 14.58
C SER A 29 4.11 -7.06 15.63
N GLY A 30 4.41 -7.38 16.88
CA GLY A 30 3.43 -7.42 17.98
C GLY A 30 2.64 -8.73 18.03
N GLY A 31 1.69 -8.79 18.97
CA GLY A 31 0.81 -9.94 19.18
C GLY A 31 -0.44 -9.90 18.28
N LEU A 32 -1.22 -10.99 18.29
CA LEU A 32 -2.44 -11.13 17.50
C LEU A 32 -3.48 -10.03 17.77
N ASP A 33 -3.63 -9.61 19.04
CA ASP A 33 -4.64 -8.63 19.46
C ASP A 33 -4.23 -7.18 19.13
N ARG A 34 -2.93 -6.93 19.01
CA ARG A 34 -2.35 -5.59 18.76
C ARG A 34 -1.18 -5.67 17.78
N PRO A 35 -1.40 -6.09 16.52
CA PRO A 35 -0.37 -6.06 15.51
C PRO A 35 0.06 -4.63 15.22
N VAL A 36 1.34 -4.48 14.89
CA VAL A 36 1.95 -3.18 14.57
C VAL A 36 2.52 -3.26 13.17
N VAL A 37 1.98 -2.43 12.27
CA VAL A 37 2.45 -2.26 10.90
C VAL A 37 3.54 -1.20 10.88
N GLY A 38 4.72 -1.55 10.42
CA GLY A 38 5.84 -0.63 10.19
C GLY A 38 6.10 -0.39 8.71
N PHE A 39 6.74 0.73 8.39
CA PHE A 39 7.14 1.10 7.02
C PHE A 39 8.66 1.03 6.88
N TYR A 40 9.15 0.74 5.66
CA TYR A 40 10.55 0.70 5.23
C TYR A 40 11.60 0.98 6.33
N ASP A 41 12.25 -0.08 6.81
CA ASP A 41 13.34 0.00 7.80
C ASP A 41 12.97 0.81 9.08
N GLY A 42 11.70 0.74 9.49
CA GLY A 42 11.17 1.45 10.66
C GLY A 42 11.03 2.97 10.50
N ARG A 43 11.13 3.50 9.28
CA ARG A 43 11.11 4.94 9.01
C ARG A 43 9.68 5.47 8.87
N GLU A 44 9.53 6.77 9.11
CA GLU A 44 8.26 7.45 8.82
C GLU A 44 7.93 7.44 7.33
N ALA A 45 6.71 7.01 7.03
CA ALA A 45 6.09 7.13 5.72
C ALA A 45 4.99 8.20 5.75
N CYS A 46 4.79 8.89 4.63
CA CYS A 46 3.59 9.69 4.43
C CYS A 46 2.52 8.78 3.85
N VAL A 47 1.61 8.30 4.70
CA VAL A 47 0.57 7.31 4.39
C VAL A 47 -0.75 8.02 4.14
N ASP A 48 -1.43 7.71 3.03
CA ASP A 48 -2.78 8.22 2.74
C ASP A 48 -3.88 7.18 3.00
N TYR A 49 -3.53 5.90 2.98
CA TYR A 49 -4.47 4.79 3.11
C TYR A 49 -3.76 3.55 3.62
N LEU A 50 -4.42 2.84 4.53
CA LEU A 50 -4.05 1.51 5.01
C LEU A 50 -5.31 0.65 5.04
N ASP A 51 -5.20 -0.58 4.59
CA ASP A 51 -6.29 -1.54 4.54
C ASP A 51 -5.80 -2.92 4.94
N VAL A 52 -6.60 -3.61 5.73
CA VAL A 52 -6.35 -4.98 6.19
C VAL A 52 -7.53 -5.83 5.75
N ARG A 53 -7.25 -6.94 5.08
CA ARG A 53 -8.26 -7.85 4.52
C ARG A 53 -8.00 -9.28 4.94
N ASP A 54 -9.08 -10.05 5.04
CA ASP A 54 -8.99 -11.50 5.07
C ASP A 54 -8.75 -12.03 3.65
N VAL A 55 -7.75 -12.88 3.47
CA VAL A 55 -7.45 -13.50 2.17
C VAL A 55 -8.55 -14.48 1.76
N ALA A 56 -9.22 -15.13 2.71
CA ALA A 56 -10.32 -16.05 2.47
C ALA A 56 -11.65 -15.33 2.13
N ALA A 57 -11.78 -14.05 2.48
CA ALA A 57 -12.95 -13.21 2.16
C ALA A 57 -12.55 -11.98 1.33
N PRO A 58 -12.09 -12.18 0.08
CA PRO A 58 -11.63 -11.09 -0.77
C PRO A 58 -12.76 -10.09 -1.03
N GLY A 59 -12.46 -8.79 -0.86
CA GLY A 59 -13.41 -7.69 -1.07
C GLY A 59 -14.00 -7.12 0.22
N GLN A 60 -13.80 -7.76 1.37
CA GLN A 60 -14.18 -7.21 2.66
C GLN A 60 -12.96 -6.71 3.44
N SER A 61 -12.92 -5.41 3.71
CA SER A 61 -11.95 -4.81 4.62
C SER A 61 -12.29 -5.17 6.06
N LEU A 62 -11.32 -5.74 6.76
CA LEU A 62 -11.35 -5.94 8.22
C LEU A 62 -11.06 -4.64 8.95
N TRP A 63 -10.26 -3.76 8.36
CA TRP A 63 -9.94 -2.45 8.92
C TRP A 63 -9.39 -1.52 7.85
N THR A 64 -9.91 -0.30 7.78
CA THR A 64 -9.48 0.69 6.80
C THR A 64 -9.24 2.04 7.45
N LEU A 65 -8.06 2.62 7.21
CA LEU A 65 -7.72 3.98 7.56
C LEU A 65 -7.52 4.84 6.32
N ARG A 66 -8.00 6.08 6.37
CA ARG A 66 -7.74 7.12 5.37
C ARG A 66 -7.22 8.39 6.03
N ALA A 67 -6.17 8.99 5.46
CA ALA A 67 -5.69 10.29 5.94
C ALA A 67 -6.73 11.40 5.73
N VAL A 68 -6.83 12.32 6.69
CA VAL A 68 -7.75 13.47 6.65
C VAL A 68 -7.22 14.53 5.69
N GLY A 69 -8.12 15.04 4.84
CA GLY A 69 -7.83 16.15 3.92
C GLY A 69 -7.12 15.72 2.65
N VAL A 70 -6.46 16.67 1.99
CA VAL A 70 -5.86 16.46 0.65
C VAL A 70 -4.43 15.88 0.69
N ARG A 71 -3.93 15.50 1.87
CA ARG A 71 -2.55 15.02 2.07
C ARG A 71 -2.52 13.69 2.84
N CYS A 72 -1.38 13.01 2.74
CA CYS A 72 -1.03 11.91 3.63
C CYS A 72 -0.59 12.42 5.02
N ALA A 73 -0.69 11.55 6.02
CA ALA A 73 -0.17 11.80 7.36
C ALA A 73 1.17 11.07 7.55
N ARG A 74 2.12 11.71 8.24
CA ARG A 74 3.43 11.10 8.53
C ARG A 74 3.31 10.20 9.75
N VAL A 75 3.65 8.93 9.59
CA VAL A 75 3.60 7.92 10.64
C VAL A 75 4.74 6.92 10.45
N GLY A 76 5.40 6.52 11.55
CA GLY A 76 6.43 5.47 11.55
C GLY A 76 5.86 4.06 11.69
N GLN A 77 4.73 3.95 12.38
CA GLN A 77 4.03 2.70 12.59
C GLN A 77 2.53 2.94 12.82
N ILE A 78 1.73 1.92 12.57
CA ILE A 78 0.29 1.93 12.83
C ILE A 78 -0.07 0.67 13.61
N VAL A 79 -0.65 0.84 14.80
CA VAL A 79 -1.17 -0.26 15.62
C VAL A 79 -2.58 -0.59 15.15
N TYR A 80 -2.85 -1.88 14.91
CA TYR A 80 -4.15 -2.34 14.47
C TYR A 80 -5.25 -1.93 15.45
N GLY A 81 -6.32 -1.34 14.92
CA GLY A 81 -7.46 -0.84 15.68
C GLY A 81 -7.25 0.54 16.34
N GLU A 82 -6.04 1.10 16.33
CA GLU A 82 -5.80 2.48 16.77
C GLU A 82 -5.90 3.46 15.61
N THR A 83 -6.44 4.66 15.86
CA THR A 83 -6.50 5.71 14.83
C THR A 83 -5.38 6.74 15.08
N PRO A 84 -4.30 6.74 14.29
CA PRO A 84 -3.25 7.74 14.45
C PRO A 84 -3.78 9.14 14.13
N ARG A 85 -3.11 10.17 14.67
CA ARG A 85 -3.47 11.56 14.36
C ARG A 85 -3.45 11.81 12.86
N GLY A 86 -4.51 12.44 12.35
CA GLY A 86 -4.63 12.77 10.94
C GLY A 86 -5.23 11.64 10.09
N PHE A 87 -5.80 10.60 10.70
CA PHE A 87 -6.58 9.57 10.02
C PHE A 87 -8.05 9.56 10.45
N LEU A 88 -8.89 9.02 9.58
CA LEU A 88 -10.24 8.56 9.85
C LEU A 88 -10.31 7.05 9.64
N VAL A 89 -11.24 6.41 10.33
CA VAL A 89 -11.57 5.01 10.15
C VAL A 89 -12.70 4.90 9.13
N GLU A 90 -12.43 4.30 7.97
CA GLU A 90 -13.47 4.04 6.95
C GLU A 90 -14.18 2.71 7.19
N SER A 91 -13.47 1.74 7.75
CA SER A 91 -14.01 0.44 8.15
C SER A 91 -13.49 0.13 9.55
N PRO A 92 -14.36 -0.08 10.54
CA PRO A 92 -13.94 -0.35 11.92
C PRO A 92 -13.15 -1.66 12.01
N PRO A 93 -12.20 -1.77 12.96
CA PRO A 93 -11.39 -2.98 13.10
C PRO A 93 -12.26 -4.18 13.50
N THR A 94 -11.99 -5.31 12.88
CA THR A 94 -12.60 -6.60 13.20
C THR A 94 -11.57 -7.46 13.94
N PRO A 95 -11.96 -8.29 14.93
CA PRO A 95 -11.03 -9.19 15.60
C PRO A 95 -10.26 -10.08 14.60
N LEU A 96 -8.96 -10.22 14.84
CA LEU A 96 -8.10 -11.13 14.08
C LEU A 96 -8.07 -12.50 14.75
N SER A 97 -7.87 -13.53 13.94
CA SER A 97 -7.82 -14.93 14.34
C SER A 97 -6.43 -15.49 14.06
N ALA A 98 -5.97 -16.38 14.93
CA ALA A 98 -4.82 -17.21 14.64
C ALA A 98 -5.11 -18.08 13.40
N ASP A 99 -4.06 -18.47 12.67
CA ASP A 99 -4.13 -19.32 11.48
C ASP A 99 -4.91 -18.78 10.26
N ALA A 100 -5.55 -17.62 10.36
CA ALA A 100 -6.11 -16.92 9.20
C ALA A 100 -5.02 -16.15 8.45
N SER A 101 -5.12 -16.12 7.12
CA SER A 101 -4.22 -15.34 6.27
C SER A 101 -4.80 -13.97 6.02
N TYR A 102 -3.99 -12.93 6.22
CA TYR A 102 -4.38 -11.54 6.01
C TYR A 102 -3.52 -10.89 4.94
N GLU A 103 -4.09 -9.89 4.28
CA GLU A 103 -3.35 -9.00 3.39
C GLU A 103 -3.43 -7.58 3.96
N ILE A 104 -2.28 -6.96 4.15
CA ILE A 104 -2.13 -5.56 4.51
C ILE A 104 -1.71 -4.82 3.27
N PHE A 105 -2.45 -3.79 2.90
CA PHE A 105 -2.14 -2.90 1.79
C PHE A 105 -1.99 -1.47 2.30
N GLY A 106 -0.96 -0.78 1.85
CA GLY A 106 -0.70 0.62 2.16
C GLY A 106 -0.38 1.41 0.91
N LYS A 107 -0.74 2.70 0.91
CA LYS A 107 -0.30 3.65 -0.11
C LYS A 107 -0.13 5.05 0.46
N GLY A 108 0.62 5.86 -0.27
CA GLY A 108 0.96 7.20 0.17
C GLY A 108 1.92 7.91 -0.76
N ARG A 109 2.75 8.80 -0.20
CA ARG A 109 3.83 9.49 -0.93
C ARG A 109 5.17 9.36 -0.21
N THR A 110 6.25 9.32 -0.98
CA THR A 110 7.60 9.28 -0.41
C THR A 110 7.89 10.59 0.33
N THR A 111 8.73 10.51 1.35
CA THR A 111 9.08 11.66 2.21
C THR A 111 10.29 12.45 1.71
N ASN A 112 10.88 12.07 0.57
CA ASN A 112 12.02 12.75 -0.04
C ASN A 112 11.65 14.19 -0.45
N LEU A 113 12.51 15.14 -0.06
CA LEU A 113 12.37 16.58 -0.35
C LEU A 113 12.41 16.90 -1.85
N MET A 114 13.15 16.14 -2.64
CA MET A 114 13.36 16.41 -4.07
C MET A 114 12.26 15.82 -4.96
N ALA A 115 11.57 14.76 -4.52
CA ALA A 115 10.51 14.12 -5.29
C ALA A 115 9.48 13.42 -4.39
N LYS A 116 8.23 13.91 -4.43
CA LYS A 116 7.08 13.28 -3.75
C LYS A 116 6.38 12.29 -4.67
N VAL A 117 6.96 11.11 -4.75
CA VAL A 117 6.50 10.02 -5.63
C VAL A 117 5.39 9.24 -4.90
N PRO A 118 4.25 8.93 -5.56
CA PRO A 118 3.28 8.01 -5.01
C PRO A 118 3.93 6.66 -4.71
N TRP A 119 3.55 6.00 -3.62
CA TRP A 119 3.95 4.63 -3.36
C TRP A 119 2.76 3.76 -3.01
N SER A 120 2.91 2.47 -3.27
CA SER A 120 2.06 1.41 -2.76
C SER A 120 2.92 0.25 -2.25
N GLY A 121 2.38 -0.49 -1.29
CA GLY A 121 3.04 -1.62 -0.67
C GLY A 121 2.01 -2.60 -0.14
N GLY A 122 2.36 -3.88 -0.11
CA GLY A 122 1.49 -4.92 0.40
C GLY A 122 2.28 -6.02 1.08
N LEU A 123 1.67 -6.66 2.07
CA LEU A 123 2.22 -7.80 2.80
C LEU A 123 1.11 -8.82 3.05
N ARG A 124 1.35 -10.08 2.67
CA ARG A 124 0.46 -11.18 3.02
C ARG A 124 1.05 -11.94 4.20
N ILE A 125 0.27 -12.11 5.24
CA ILE A 125 0.74 -12.53 6.56
C ILE A 125 -0.18 -13.55 7.20
N GLN A 126 0.36 -14.27 8.17
CA GLN A 126 -0.37 -15.19 9.03
C GLN A 126 0.22 -15.16 10.43
N TYR A 127 -0.62 -15.21 11.46
CA TYR A 127 -0.16 -15.37 12.84
C TYR A 127 -0.13 -16.84 13.22
N ARG A 128 1.08 -17.38 13.46
CA ARG A 128 1.32 -18.79 13.81
C ARG A 128 2.46 -18.90 14.82
N ASP A 129 2.32 -19.83 15.75
CA ASP A 129 3.32 -20.12 16.77
C ASP A 129 3.74 -18.87 17.58
N GLY A 130 2.79 -17.96 17.83
CA GLY A 130 3.03 -16.72 18.57
C GLY A 130 3.75 -15.62 17.79
N ALA A 131 3.88 -15.74 16.47
CA ALA A 131 4.56 -14.74 15.63
C ALA A 131 3.85 -14.52 14.30
N TRP A 132 4.00 -13.31 13.76
CA TRP A 132 3.62 -12.99 12.39
C TRP A 132 4.64 -13.55 11.41
N ARG A 133 4.16 -14.19 10.34
CA ARG A 133 4.98 -14.74 9.26
C ARG A 133 4.39 -14.33 7.91
N GLU A 134 5.25 -14.11 6.93
CA GLU A 134 4.79 -13.93 5.56
C GLU A 134 4.13 -15.22 5.07
N ALA A 135 2.94 -15.10 4.51
CA ALA A 135 2.22 -16.24 3.95
C ALA A 135 2.81 -16.56 2.58
N THR A 136 3.30 -17.78 2.39
CA THR A 136 3.77 -18.25 1.09
C THR A 136 2.62 -18.20 0.09
N VAL A 137 2.74 -17.41 -0.97
CA VAL A 137 1.85 -17.53 -2.13
C VAL A 137 2.17 -18.88 -2.76
N ALA A 138 1.24 -19.85 -2.67
CA ALA A 138 1.39 -21.09 -3.40
C ALA A 138 1.55 -20.73 -4.88
N ARG A 139 2.74 -20.95 -5.45
CA ARG A 139 2.92 -20.89 -6.90
C ARG A 139 2.01 -21.96 -7.47
N VAL A 140 0.96 -21.56 -8.18
CA VAL A 140 0.24 -22.45 -9.07
C VAL A 140 1.22 -22.82 -10.17
N THR A 141 1.86 -23.97 -10.05
CA THR A 141 2.60 -24.57 -11.15
C THR A 141 1.56 -24.91 -12.23
N PRO A 142 1.66 -24.38 -13.46
CA PRO A 142 0.83 -24.87 -14.54
C PRO A 142 1.07 -26.38 -14.68
N ALA A 143 -0.01 -27.17 -14.73
CA ALA A 143 0.09 -28.59 -15.07
C ALA A 143 0.76 -28.73 -16.45
N PRO A 144 1.55 -29.80 -16.68
CA PRO A 144 2.26 -30.03 -17.93
C PRO A 144 1.33 -30.16 -19.14
#